data_AF-A0A1V5XJ54-F1
#
_entry.id   AF-A0A1V5XJ54-F1
#
_cell.length_a   1.000
_cell.length_b   1.000
_cell.length_c   1.000
_cell.angle_alpha   90.00
_cell.angle_beta   90.00
_cell.angle_gamma   90.00
#
_symmetry.space_group_name_H-M   'P 1'
#
loop_
_entity.id
_entity.type
_entity.pdbx_description
1 polymer ?
#
loop_
_entity_poly.entity_id
_entity_poly.type
_entity_poly.pdbx_seq_one_letter_code
_entity_poly.pdbx_strand_id
1 'polypeptide(L)'
;MSKTVNTDPKVDPVDPNLEDPNLANPVPADSNPADPPAPSFTQEDIDAAVAAAQEKWKKDQEEQARLGKLSEEERKKEELASKEKKLLQKELLLKATDLLSEKALPVKFKDFLVGADEKTTESNITAFEQEWKAALAEAVNERLKGTTPKAGEGAPEVTKEQFAKMSYKERLQLFNQDKAAYDRLMKGE
;
A
#
# COMPACT_ATOMS: atom_id res chain seq x y z
N MET A 1 -29.26 37.15 33.65
CA MET A 1 -28.76 38.28 32.84
C MET A 1 -29.94 38.84 32.04
N SER A 2 -29.93 40.14 31.76
CA SER A 2 -31.05 40.89 31.19
C SER A 2 -31.24 40.66 29.67
N LYS A 3 -32.50 40.83 29.20
CA LYS A 3 -32.96 41.72 28.09
C LYS A 3 -31.88 42.35 27.17
N THR A 4 -32.01 42.65 25.87
CA THR A 4 -33.09 42.78 24.84
C THR A 4 -32.38 43.17 23.50
N VAL A 5 -32.88 43.05 22.25
CA VAL A 5 -34.08 42.46 21.58
C VAL A 5 -33.91 42.59 20.03
N ASN A 6 -34.79 41.97 19.23
CA ASN A 6 -35.09 42.25 17.80
C ASN A 6 -34.04 41.85 16.72
N THR A 7 -34.43 41.62 15.45
CA THR A 7 -35.74 41.82 14.78
C THR A 7 -36.00 40.74 13.71
N ASP A 8 -37.21 40.18 13.70
CA ASP A 8 -37.84 39.59 12.50
C ASP A 8 -38.66 40.65 11.75
N PRO A 9 -38.77 40.59 10.40
CA PRO A 9 -39.84 41.24 9.66
C PRO A 9 -41.10 40.38 9.72
N LYS A 10 -42.13 40.92 10.38
CA LYS A 10 -43.41 40.29 10.71
C LYS A 10 -44.31 40.13 9.48
N VAL A 11 -44.95 38.98 9.35
CA VAL A 11 -46.06 38.74 8.42
C VAL A 11 -47.27 38.33 9.26
N ASP A 12 -48.23 39.23 9.43
CA ASP A 12 -49.47 38.94 10.15
C ASP A 12 -50.55 38.34 9.21
N PRO A 13 -51.45 37.49 9.74
CA PRO A 13 -52.39 36.71 8.93
C PRO A 13 -53.68 37.47 8.61
N VAL A 14 -54.35 37.09 7.53
CA VAL A 14 -55.74 37.51 7.23
C VAL A 14 -56.58 36.29 6.84
N ASP A 15 -57.49 35.96 7.75
CA ASP A 15 -58.75 35.21 7.60
C ASP A 15 -59.62 35.76 8.76
N PRO A 16 -60.94 36.07 8.62
CA PRO A 16 -61.90 35.20 7.95
C PRO A 16 -62.97 35.85 7.05
N ASN A 17 -63.53 34.99 6.19
CA ASN A 17 -64.90 34.94 5.68
C ASN A 17 -65.82 36.19 5.80
N LEU A 18 -66.34 36.65 4.65
CA LEU A 18 -67.56 37.47 4.54
C LEU A 18 -68.31 37.11 3.25
N GLU A 19 -69.31 36.23 3.37
CA GLU A 19 -70.31 35.98 2.32
C GLU A 19 -71.46 37.01 2.39
N ASP A 20 -71.75 37.62 1.23
CA ASP A 20 -73.04 38.19 0.79
C ASP A 20 -73.66 39.40 1.55
N PRO A 21 -74.70 40.08 0.99
CA PRO A 21 -75.11 40.17 -0.42
C PRO A 21 -75.42 41.60 -0.92
N ASN A 22 -75.25 41.90 -2.22
CA ASN A 22 -76.29 42.63 -2.97
C ASN A 22 -76.12 42.55 -4.51
N LEU A 23 -77.25 42.43 -5.22
CA LEU A 23 -77.32 42.49 -6.68
C LEU A 23 -77.44 43.94 -7.17
N ALA A 24 -76.68 44.32 -8.22
CA ALA A 24 -77.17 45.18 -9.31
C ALA A 24 -76.15 45.32 -10.46
N ASN A 25 -76.36 44.57 -11.55
CA ASN A 25 -76.08 45.08 -12.92
C ASN A 25 -77.26 46.01 -13.31
N PRO A 26 -77.15 46.95 -14.28
CA PRO A 26 -76.34 46.93 -15.52
C PRO A 26 -75.55 48.27 -15.74
N VAL A 27 -74.93 48.65 -16.86
CA VAL A 27 -75.15 48.46 -18.32
C VAL A 27 -73.83 48.58 -19.11
N PRO A 28 -73.76 48.20 -20.40
CA PRO A 28 -72.51 47.84 -21.09
C PRO A 28 -71.94 48.89 -22.06
N ALA A 29 -70.85 48.47 -22.73
CA ALA A 29 -70.28 48.93 -24.00
C ALA A 29 -69.28 50.11 -23.95
N ASP A 30 -68.02 49.80 -24.26
CA ASP A 30 -67.42 50.31 -25.50
C ASP A 30 -66.47 49.27 -26.12
N SER A 31 -66.16 49.41 -27.41
CA SER A 31 -65.47 48.39 -28.23
C SER A 31 -64.26 49.00 -28.96
N ASN A 32 -63.05 48.46 -28.77
CA ASN A 32 -62.00 48.56 -29.79
C ASN A 32 -60.98 47.40 -29.66
N PRO A 33 -60.35 46.93 -30.75
CA PRO A 33 -59.63 45.66 -30.78
C PRO A 33 -58.09 45.82 -30.70
N ALA A 34 -57.41 44.67 -30.74
CA ALA A 34 -55.98 44.47 -31.02
C ALA A 34 -55.00 44.55 -29.83
N ASP A 35 -55.24 43.71 -28.81
CA ASP A 35 -54.14 42.92 -28.23
C ASP A 35 -54.11 41.54 -28.91
N PRO A 36 -52.93 40.96 -29.20
CA PRO A 36 -52.85 39.56 -29.62
C PRO A 36 -53.33 38.65 -28.47
N PRO A 37 -54.06 37.55 -28.74
CA PRO A 37 -54.56 36.70 -27.67
C PRO A 37 -53.38 36.13 -26.87
N ALA A 38 -53.39 36.40 -25.56
CA ALA A 38 -52.50 35.69 -24.63
C ALA A 38 -52.73 34.18 -24.80
N PRO A 39 -51.69 33.34 -24.81
CA PRO A 39 -51.83 31.92 -25.09
C PRO A 39 -52.69 31.25 -24.01
N SER A 40 -53.94 30.95 -24.36
CA SER A 40 -54.83 30.13 -23.55
C SER A 40 -54.36 28.69 -23.64
N PHE A 41 -53.45 28.29 -22.76
CA PHE A 41 -53.14 26.87 -22.54
C PHE A 41 -54.44 26.15 -22.21
N THR A 42 -54.82 25.20 -23.05
CA THR A 42 -55.99 24.37 -22.79
C THR A 42 -55.68 23.39 -21.66
N GLN A 43 -56.71 22.82 -21.02
CA GLN A 43 -56.51 21.76 -20.03
C GLN A 43 -55.73 20.58 -20.63
N GLU A 44 -55.96 20.31 -21.92
CA GLU A 44 -55.29 19.26 -22.68
C GLU A 44 -53.79 19.54 -22.89
N ASP A 45 -53.39 20.82 -23.11
CA ASP A 45 -51.98 21.23 -23.17
C ASP A 45 -51.27 21.05 -21.82
N ILE A 46 -51.96 21.37 -20.71
CA ILE A 46 -51.44 21.24 -19.35
C ILE A 46 -51.27 19.75 -19.00
N ASP A 47 -52.27 18.92 -19.27
CA ASP A 47 -52.24 17.48 -18.99
C ASP A 47 -51.17 16.79 -19.86
N ALA A 48 -51.02 17.18 -21.13
CA ALA A 48 -49.94 16.70 -22.00
C ALA A 48 -48.55 17.11 -21.49
N ALA A 49 -48.38 18.34 -21.01
CA ALA A 49 -47.12 18.81 -20.42
C ALA A 49 -46.78 18.05 -19.13
N VAL A 50 -47.77 17.76 -18.27
CA VAL A 50 -47.59 16.96 -17.05
C VAL A 50 -47.24 15.50 -17.39
N ALA A 51 -47.90 14.89 -18.37
CA ALA A 51 -47.60 13.54 -18.82
C ALA A 51 -46.16 13.44 -19.38
N ALA A 52 -45.76 14.38 -20.24
CA ALA A 52 -44.41 14.45 -20.79
C ALA A 52 -43.34 14.72 -19.71
N ALA A 53 -43.65 15.51 -18.69
CA ALA A 53 -42.77 15.72 -17.53
C ALA A 53 -42.61 14.45 -16.69
N GLN A 54 -43.68 13.70 -16.46
CA GLN A 54 -43.63 12.42 -15.74
C GLN A 54 -42.84 11.36 -16.52
N GLU A 55 -42.99 11.28 -17.84
CA GLU A 55 -42.23 10.34 -18.69
C GLU A 55 -40.73 10.66 -18.66
N LYS A 56 -40.35 11.93 -18.84
CA LYS A 56 -38.97 12.39 -18.71
C LYS A 56 -38.40 12.05 -17.32
N TRP A 57 -39.11 12.39 -16.25
CA TRP A 57 -38.65 12.11 -14.89
C TRP A 57 -38.44 10.60 -14.63
N LYS A 58 -39.34 9.73 -15.13
CA LYS A 58 -39.16 8.27 -15.04
C LYS A 58 -37.92 7.81 -15.80
N LYS A 59 -37.72 8.28 -17.03
CA LYS A 59 -36.57 7.94 -17.86
C LYS A 59 -35.25 8.42 -17.26
N ASP A 60 -35.22 9.64 -16.72
CA ASP A 60 -34.07 10.21 -16.04
C ASP A 60 -33.73 9.37 -14.78
N GLN A 61 -34.73 8.94 -14.01
CA GLN A 61 -34.52 8.05 -12.86
C GLN A 61 -33.99 6.66 -13.26
N GLU A 62 -34.48 6.08 -14.37
CA GLU A 62 -33.97 4.82 -14.90
C GLU A 62 -32.52 4.93 -15.39
N GLU A 63 -32.16 6.04 -16.04
CA GLU A 63 -30.79 6.31 -16.47
C GLU A 63 -29.85 6.55 -15.28
N GLN A 64 -30.25 7.36 -14.30
CA GLN A 64 -29.51 7.54 -13.05
C GLN A 64 -29.32 6.22 -12.28
N ALA A 65 -30.37 5.38 -12.19
CA ALA A 65 -30.30 4.07 -11.57
C ALA A 65 -29.36 3.11 -12.35
N ARG A 66 -29.31 3.19 -13.68
CA ARG A 66 -28.39 2.39 -14.51
C ARG A 66 -26.93 2.85 -14.33
N LEU A 67 -26.68 4.16 -14.31
CA LEU A 67 -25.36 4.75 -14.07
C LEU A 67 -24.85 4.40 -12.66
N GLY A 68 -25.70 4.51 -11.64
CA GLY A 68 -25.38 4.13 -10.26
C GLY A 68 -25.01 2.65 -10.13
N LYS A 69 -25.80 1.75 -10.74
CA LYS A 69 -25.52 0.30 -10.77
C LYS A 69 -24.18 -0.01 -11.43
N LEU A 70 -23.88 0.61 -12.58
CA LEU A 70 -22.61 0.40 -13.28
C LEU A 70 -21.42 0.83 -12.40
N SER A 71 -21.52 2.00 -11.75
CA SER A 71 -20.50 2.48 -10.81
C SER A 71 -20.30 1.54 -9.61
N GLU A 72 -21.38 0.97 -9.06
CA GLU A 72 -21.27 -0.04 -8.00
C GLU A 72 -20.59 -1.33 -8.47
N GLU A 73 -20.91 -1.82 -9.68
CA GLU A 73 -20.30 -3.03 -10.26
C GLU A 73 -18.81 -2.84 -10.53
N GLU A 74 -18.41 -1.70 -11.09
CA GLU A 74 -17.00 -1.36 -11.31
C GLU A 74 -16.23 -1.30 -9.98
N ARG A 75 -16.79 -0.65 -8.95
CA ARG A 75 -16.16 -0.59 -7.62
C ARG A 75 -16.04 -1.97 -6.98
N LYS A 76 -17.06 -2.84 -7.08
CA LYS A 76 -17.00 -4.23 -6.58
C LYS A 76 -15.94 -5.03 -7.32
N LYS A 77 -15.82 -4.86 -8.64
CA LYS A 77 -14.82 -5.53 -9.48
C LYS A 77 -13.39 -5.10 -9.14
N GLU A 78 -13.15 -3.79 -8.94
CA GLU A 78 -11.83 -3.30 -8.55
C GLU A 78 -11.46 -3.69 -7.11
N GLU A 79 -12.43 -3.70 -6.18
CA GLU A 79 -12.20 -4.20 -4.83
C GLU A 79 -11.84 -5.69 -4.82
N LEU A 80 -12.52 -6.52 -5.61
CA LEU A 80 -12.18 -7.93 -5.81
C LEU A 80 -10.79 -8.09 -6.42
N ALA A 81 -10.48 -7.43 -7.54
CA ALA A 81 -9.16 -7.51 -8.17
C ALA A 81 -8.03 -7.02 -7.25
N SER A 82 -8.28 -6.02 -6.39
CA SER A 82 -7.33 -5.58 -5.36
C SER A 82 -7.11 -6.65 -4.28
N LYS A 83 -8.18 -7.32 -3.83
CA LYS A 83 -8.11 -8.42 -2.84
C LYS A 83 -7.40 -9.65 -3.41
N GLU A 84 -7.70 -10.04 -4.65
CA GLU A 84 -7.06 -11.15 -5.35
C GLU A 84 -5.55 -10.90 -5.52
N LYS A 85 -5.15 -9.72 -6.00
CA LYS A 85 -3.73 -9.35 -6.09
C LYS A 85 -3.02 -9.38 -4.73
N LYS A 86 -3.67 -8.90 -3.67
CA LYS A 86 -3.13 -8.95 -2.29
C LYS A 86 -3.04 -10.36 -1.73
N LEU A 87 -3.97 -11.25 -2.08
CA LEU A 87 -3.91 -12.67 -1.72
C LEU A 87 -2.75 -13.36 -2.44
N LEU A 88 -2.69 -13.24 -3.78
CA LEU A 88 -1.62 -13.80 -4.60
C LEU A 88 -0.23 -13.33 -4.13
N GLN A 89 -0.08 -12.03 -3.84
CA GLN A 89 1.17 -11.48 -3.30
C GLN A 89 1.51 -12.10 -1.93
N LYS A 90 0.53 -12.33 -1.05
CA LYS A 90 0.75 -12.99 0.24
C LYS A 90 1.11 -14.47 0.10
N GLU A 91 0.49 -15.19 -0.83
CA GLU A 91 0.82 -16.57 -1.14
C GLU A 91 2.27 -16.69 -1.67
N LEU A 92 2.66 -15.82 -2.61
CA LEU A 92 4.04 -15.73 -3.09
C LEU A 92 5.03 -15.37 -1.98
N LEU A 93 4.67 -14.45 -1.07
CA LEU A 93 5.50 -14.09 0.09
C LEU A 93 5.65 -15.21 1.12
N LEU A 94 4.63 -16.06 1.30
CA LEU A 94 4.71 -17.25 2.14
C LEU A 94 5.63 -18.29 1.49
N LYS A 95 5.39 -18.65 0.22
CA LYS A 95 6.27 -19.55 -0.53
C LYS A 95 7.72 -19.08 -0.56
N ALA A 96 7.96 -17.78 -0.77
CA ALA A 96 9.31 -17.21 -0.70
C ALA A 96 9.91 -17.28 0.71
N THR A 97 9.11 -17.14 1.77
CA THR A 97 9.56 -17.33 3.16
C THR A 97 10.00 -18.77 3.39
N ASP A 98 9.23 -19.73 2.91
CA ASP A 98 9.50 -21.16 3.08
C ASP A 98 10.74 -21.57 2.28
N LEU A 99 10.80 -21.23 0.99
CA LEU A 99 11.96 -21.48 0.12
C LEU A 99 13.26 -20.84 0.65
N LEU A 100 13.21 -19.60 1.15
CA LEU A 100 14.39 -18.98 1.78
C LEU A 100 14.81 -19.71 3.05
N SER A 101 13.86 -20.18 3.85
CA SER A 101 14.14 -20.92 5.08
C SER A 101 14.76 -22.30 4.78
N GLU A 102 14.23 -23.03 3.80
CA GLU A 102 14.76 -24.32 3.33
C GLU A 102 16.19 -24.19 2.78
N LYS A 103 16.49 -23.11 2.06
CA LYS A 103 17.83 -22.82 1.52
C LYS A 103 18.79 -22.19 2.54
N ALA A 104 18.36 -22.01 3.80
CA ALA A 104 19.10 -21.32 4.86
C ALA A 104 19.54 -19.88 4.50
N LEU A 105 18.70 -19.19 3.71
CA LEU A 105 18.90 -17.81 3.29
C LEU A 105 18.11 -16.83 4.18
N PRO A 106 18.54 -15.55 4.29
CA PRO A 106 17.86 -14.62 5.19
C PRO A 106 16.47 -14.23 4.68
N VAL A 107 15.42 -14.73 5.35
CA VAL A 107 13.99 -14.45 5.09
C VAL A 107 13.66 -12.95 4.98
N LYS A 108 14.49 -12.07 5.57
CA LYS A 108 14.41 -10.61 5.45
C LYS A 108 14.44 -10.11 4.00
N PHE A 109 14.99 -10.87 3.05
CA PHE A 109 15.06 -10.50 1.64
C PHE A 109 13.83 -10.92 0.80
N LYS A 110 12.85 -11.61 1.39
CA LYS A 110 11.69 -12.14 0.63
C LYS A 110 10.95 -11.09 -0.21
N ASP A 111 10.77 -9.88 0.35
CA ASP A 111 10.02 -8.80 -0.31
C ASP A 111 10.73 -8.26 -1.56
N PHE A 112 12.03 -8.56 -1.72
CA PHE A 112 12.86 -8.21 -2.87
C PHE A 112 13.02 -9.35 -3.88
N LEU A 113 12.74 -10.59 -3.46
CA LEU A 113 12.96 -11.80 -4.27
C LEU A 113 11.66 -12.34 -4.87
N VAL A 114 10.49 -12.00 -4.32
CA VAL A 114 9.19 -12.27 -4.95
C VAL A 114 9.08 -11.56 -6.30
N GLY A 115 8.89 -12.35 -7.35
CA GLY A 115 8.62 -11.88 -8.71
C GLY A 115 7.11 -11.77 -9.01
N ALA A 116 6.77 -11.64 -10.29
CA ALA A 116 5.38 -11.68 -10.75
C ALA A 116 4.71 -13.05 -10.48
N ASP A 117 5.49 -14.12 -10.57
CA ASP A 117 5.05 -15.52 -10.46
C ASP A 117 5.99 -16.33 -9.57
N GLU A 118 5.54 -17.52 -9.19
CA GLU A 118 6.30 -18.51 -8.40
C GLU A 118 7.64 -18.88 -9.07
N LYS A 119 7.61 -19.23 -10.35
CA LYS A 119 8.83 -19.57 -11.13
C LYS A 119 9.87 -18.44 -11.14
N THR A 120 9.42 -17.19 -11.26
CA THR A 120 10.30 -16.02 -11.23
C THR A 120 10.89 -15.83 -9.83
N THR A 121 10.07 -16.05 -8.79
CA THR A 121 10.48 -16.02 -7.38
C THR A 121 11.53 -17.09 -7.07
N GLU A 122 11.34 -18.33 -7.52
CA GLU A 122 12.32 -19.42 -7.39
C GLU A 122 13.64 -19.11 -8.10
N SER A 123 13.56 -18.54 -9.31
CA SER A 123 14.74 -18.13 -10.10
C SER A 123 15.51 -17.01 -9.39
N ASN A 124 14.81 -16.01 -8.84
CA ASN A 124 15.41 -14.93 -8.06
C ASN A 124 16.09 -15.46 -6.79
N ILE A 125 15.41 -16.33 -6.03
CA ILE A 125 15.96 -16.97 -4.83
C ILE A 125 17.21 -17.78 -5.16
N THR A 126 17.20 -18.52 -6.27
CA THR A 126 18.34 -19.35 -6.70
C THR A 126 19.54 -18.52 -7.15
N ALA A 127 19.32 -17.42 -7.89
CA ALA A 127 20.39 -16.49 -8.24
C ALA A 127 20.98 -15.81 -6.99
N PHE A 128 20.12 -15.34 -6.08
CA PHE A 128 20.55 -14.77 -4.80
C PHE A 128 21.32 -15.79 -3.94
N GLU A 129 20.92 -17.06 -3.93
CA GLU A 129 21.62 -18.14 -3.22
C GLU A 129 23.08 -18.29 -3.66
N GLN A 130 23.32 -18.22 -4.98
CA GLN A 130 24.66 -18.38 -5.56
C GLN A 130 25.56 -17.22 -5.17
N GLU A 131 25.13 -15.97 -5.39
CA GLU A 131 25.90 -14.77 -5.07
C GLU A 131 26.12 -14.63 -3.55
N TRP A 132 25.11 -14.93 -2.73
CA TRP A 132 25.22 -14.90 -1.28
C TRP A 132 26.26 -15.90 -0.75
N LYS A 133 26.26 -17.14 -1.29
CA LYS A 133 27.25 -18.17 -0.93
C LYS A 133 28.66 -17.80 -1.41
N ALA A 134 28.79 -17.22 -2.60
CA ALA A 134 30.08 -16.73 -3.12
C ALA A 134 30.66 -15.62 -2.23
N ALA A 135 29.87 -14.59 -1.93
CA ALA A 135 30.28 -13.47 -1.07
C ALA A 135 30.61 -13.92 0.36
N LEU A 136 29.85 -14.87 0.94
CA LEU A 136 30.19 -15.47 2.23
C LEU A 136 31.50 -16.27 2.19
N ALA A 137 31.74 -17.06 1.13
CA ALA A 137 32.97 -17.82 0.98
C ALA A 137 34.20 -16.90 0.86
N GLU A 138 34.08 -15.80 0.11
CA GLU A 138 35.11 -14.77 0.01
C GLU A 138 35.35 -14.07 1.36
N ALA A 139 34.29 -13.63 2.05
CA ALA A 139 34.39 -12.98 3.35
C ALA A 139 35.01 -13.90 4.43
N VAL A 140 34.70 -15.20 4.40
CA VAL A 140 35.33 -16.21 5.28
C VAL A 140 36.80 -16.41 4.91
N ASN A 141 37.13 -16.47 3.62
CA ASN A 141 38.52 -16.58 3.16
C ASN A 141 39.36 -15.36 3.60
N GLU A 142 38.85 -14.14 3.44
CA GLU A 142 39.50 -12.92 3.94
C GLU A 142 39.66 -12.91 5.47
N ARG A 143 38.66 -13.40 6.21
CA ARG A 143 38.77 -13.57 7.67
C ARG A 143 39.85 -14.57 8.08
N LEU A 144 39.97 -15.68 7.36
CA LEU A 144 41.00 -16.70 7.60
C LEU A 144 42.41 -16.17 7.27
N LYS A 145 42.58 -15.44 6.16
CA LYS A 145 43.82 -14.72 5.83
C LYS A 145 44.19 -13.71 6.92
N GLY A 146 43.22 -12.92 7.37
CA GLY A 146 43.38 -11.83 8.34
C GLY A 146 43.77 -12.27 9.75
N THR A 147 43.73 -13.57 10.06
CA THR A 147 44.21 -14.13 11.34
C THR A 147 45.49 -14.94 11.21
N THR A 148 46.25 -14.80 10.11
CA THR A 148 47.61 -15.34 10.04
C THR A 148 48.45 -14.65 11.14
N PRO A 149 48.95 -15.35 12.17
CA PRO A 149 49.86 -14.75 13.14
C PRO A 149 51.09 -14.25 12.39
N LYS A 150 51.62 -13.09 12.78
CA LYS A 150 52.68 -12.38 12.04
C LYS A 150 54.02 -13.13 12.11
N ALA A 151 54.14 -14.21 11.34
CA ALA A 151 55.34 -15.00 11.15
C ALA A 151 56.35 -14.17 10.36
N GLY A 152 57.09 -13.30 11.06
CA GLY A 152 58.09 -12.42 10.44
C GLY A 152 58.45 -11.16 11.23
N GLU A 153 57.65 -10.72 12.21
CA GLU A 153 58.06 -9.67 13.14
C GLU A 153 58.49 -10.25 14.48
N GLY A 154 59.72 -10.77 14.50
CA GLY A 154 60.49 -10.97 15.73
C GLY A 154 59.78 -11.74 16.84
N ALA A 155 59.37 -12.99 16.59
CA ALA A 155 59.33 -13.94 17.70
C ALA A 155 60.74 -13.94 18.33
N PRO A 156 60.90 -13.72 19.65
CA PRO A 156 62.21 -13.68 20.26
C PRO A 156 62.89 -15.03 20.02
N GLU A 157 64.04 -15.03 19.33
CA GLU A 157 64.75 -16.26 19.00
C GLU A 157 65.05 -17.00 20.32
N VAL A 158 64.40 -18.14 20.52
CA VAL A 158 64.49 -18.89 21.78
C VAL A 158 65.93 -19.36 21.92
N THR A 159 66.67 -18.70 22.81
CA THR A 159 68.08 -19.04 23.04
C THR A 159 68.21 -20.45 23.59
N LYS A 160 69.38 -21.09 23.39
CA LYS A 160 69.70 -22.42 23.96
C LYS A 160 69.43 -22.47 25.48
N GLU A 161 69.68 -21.35 26.19
CA GLU A 161 69.40 -21.20 27.62
C GLU A 161 67.90 -21.13 27.97
N GLN A 162 67.11 -20.39 27.19
CA GLN A 162 65.65 -20.34 27.38
C GLN A 162 65.02 -21.70 27.07
N PHE A 163 65.46 -22.37 26.00
CA PHE A 163 65.02 -23.72 25.66
C PHE A 163 65.33 -24.74 26.76
N ALA A 164 66.52 -24.65 27.38
CA ALA A 164 66.89 -25.49 28.53
C ALA A 164 66.01 -25.23 29.77
N LYS A 165 65.51 -24.00 29.94
CA LYS A 165 64.61 -23.59 31.04
C LYS A 165 63.12 -23.86 30.76
N MET A 166 62.72 -24.01 29.50
CA MET A 166 61.34 -24.36 29.12
C MET A 166 60.92 -25.73 29.63
N SER A 167 59.68 -25.83 30.09
CA SER A 167 59.01 -27.08 30.46
C SER A 167 58.79 -27.97 29.24
N TYR A 168 58.57 -29.27 29.48
CA TYR A 168 58.28 -30.23 28.40
C TYR A 168 57.09 -29.81 27.52
N LYS A 169 56.04 -29.20 28.11
CA LYS A 169 54.86 -28.72 27.38
C LYS A 169 55.21 -27.58 26.43
N GLU A 170 56.03 -26.62 26.86
CA GLU A 170 56.48 -25.50 26.03
C GLU A 170 57.38 -25.98 24.89
N ARG A 171 58.28 -26.95 25.16
CA ARG A 171 59.10 -27.59 24.11
C ARG A 171 58.27 -28.36 23.09
N LEU A 172 57.21 -29.05 23.51
CA LEU A 172 56.28 -29.73 22.61
C LEU A 172 55.45 -28.72 21.79
N GLN A 173 55.07 -27.59 22.37
CA GLN A 173 54.41 -26.51 21.65
C GLN A 173 55.35 -25.89 20.59
N LEU A 174 56.64 -25.68 20.93
CA LEU A 174 57.65 -25.26 19.96
C LEU A 174 57.81 -26.29 18.83
N PHE A 175 57.87 -27.59 19.14
CA PHE A 175 57.95 -28.64 18.11
C PHE A 175 56.75 -28.61 17.12
N ASN A 176 55.54 -28.33 17.62
CA ASN A 176 54.33 -28.25 16.80
C ASN A 176 54.21 -26.93 16.01
N GLN A 177 54.85 -25.85 16.46
CA GLN A 177 54.80 -24.53 15.79
C GLN A 177 55.99 -24.30 14.85
N ASP A 178 57.20 -24.65 15.29
CA ASP A 178 58.46 -24.57 14.55
C ASP A 178 59.37 -25.75 14.90
N LYS A 179 59.17 -26.85 14.17
CA LYS A 179 60.01 -28.05 14.26
C LYS A 179 61.48 -27.78 13.93
N ALA A 180 61.77 -26.81 13.06
CA ALA A 180 63.15 -26.52 12.66
C ALA A 180 63.93 -25.81 13.79
N ALA A 181 63.31 -24.86 14.48
CA ALA A 181 63.86 -24.26 15.69
C ALA A 181 64.06 -25.29 16.81
N TYR A 182 63.07 -26.17 17.05
CA TYR A 182 63.20 -27.26 18.02
C TYR A 182 64.39 -28.17 17.70
N ASP A 183 64.51 -28.63 16.44
CA ASP A 183 65.61 -29.52 16.03
C ASP A 183 66.99 -28.82 16.13
N ARG A 184 67.08 -27.53 15.81
CA ARG A 184 68.30 -26.71 15.97
C ARG A 184 68.72 -26.55 17.43
N LEU A 185 67.77 -26.41 18.36
CA LEU A 185 68.04 -26.24 19.79
C LEU A 185 68.34 -27.57 20.50
N MET A 186 67.80 -28.69 19.99
CA MET A 186 68.10 -30.04 20.50
C MET A 186 69.43 -30.59 20.01
N LYS A 187 69.83 -30.34 18.75
CA LYS A 187 71.06 -30.88 18.13
C LYS A 187 72.28 -29.99 18.37
N GLY A 188 72.46 -29.51 19.61
CA GLY A 188 73.50 -28.52 19.93
C GLY A 188 74.87 -28.86 19.32
N GLU A 189 75.41 -27.89 18.57
CA GLU A 189 76.72 -27.93 17.86
C GLU A 189 77.86 -28.57 18.66
#